data_AF-A0A1G6X576-F1
#
_entry.id   AF-A0A1G6X576-F1
#
_cell.length_a   1.000
_cell.length_b   1.000
_cell.length_c   1.000
_cell.angle_alpha   90.00
_cell.angle_beta   90.00
_cell.angle_gamma   90.00
#
_symmetry.space_group_name_H-M   'P 1'
#
loop_
_entity.id
_entity.type
_entity.pdbx_description
1 polymer ?
#
loop_
_entity_poly.entity_id
_entity_poly.type
_entity_poly.pdbx_seq_one_letter_code
_entity_poly.pdbx_strand_id
1 'polypeptide(L)'
;MRLTRTAIAGAMVLIGGLSGHNGALAQTAGTAAEARAAVARAAESVTAGRPAEAVKSLREATLAVWSAAPFDIVRLEACSDIPAGFRAFEPRGNAPLSVGEPFHLYIEPIGLAYEFVDGVYTMGLEADFVLLDTSGTILGGQRDFADVPFDFRAPSTDVYMTMTLGTERLPAGDYVLQITVRDALAGTDVTREVPLSVAAP
;
A
#
# COMPACT_ATOMS: atom_id res chain seq x y z
N MET A 1 -25.98 20.55 -8.38
CA MET A 1 -24.60 21.07 -8.44
C MET A 1 -23.68 19.84 -8.47
N ARG A 2 -23.09 19.52 -9.63
CA ARG A 2 -22.27 18.31 -9.82
C ARG A 2 -20.84 18.62 -9.38
N LEU A 3 -20.33 17.90 -8.39
CA LEU A 3 -18.92 17.92 -8.02
C LEU A 3 -18.15 17.04 -9.01
N THR A 4 -17.26 17.67 -9.78
CA THR A 4 -16.32 17.02 -10.68
C THR A 4 -15.26 16.32 -9.84
N ARG A 5 -15.21 14.98 -9.90
CA ARG A 5 -14.10 14.19 -9.35
C ARG A 5 -12.94 14.24 -10.34
N THR A 6 -11.87 14.96 -10.00
CA THR A 6 -10.60 14.87 -10.70
C THR A 6 -9.75 13.82 -9.99
N ALA A 7 -9.82 12.58 -10.45
CA ALA A 7 -8.79 11.58 -10.18
C ALA A 7 -7.88 11.56 -11.40
N ILE A 8 -6.60 11.91 -11.23
CA ILE A 8 -5.58 11.66 -12.25
C ILE A 8 -5.15 10.21 -12.06
N ALA A 9 -5.81 9.31 -12.79
CA ALA A 9 -5.35 7.95 -13.02
C ALA A 9 -5.18 7.78 -14.53
N GLY A 10 -4.00 7.34 -14.95
CA GLY A 10 -3.68 7.09 -16.34
C GLY A 10 -4.55 5.98 -16.93
N ALA A 11 -5.07 6.25 -18.13
CA ALA A 11 -5.59 5.32 -19.13
C ALA A 11 -6.42 4.11 -18.64
N MET A 12 -7.72 4.37 -18.46
CA MET A 12 -8.78 3.37 -18.37
C MET A 12 -9.11 2.81 -19.77
N VAL A 13 -8.82 1.54 -20.02
CA VAL A 13 -9.48 0.75 -21.09
C VAL A 13 -10.32 -0.32 -20.41
N LEU A 14 -11.64 -0.10 -20.39
CA LEU A 14 -12.64 -1.08 -20.03
C LEU A 14 -12.85 -2.03 -21.21
N ILE A 15 -12.49 -3.30 -21.05
CA ILE A 15 -13.11 -4.39 -21.81
C ILE A 15 -13.63 -5.40 -20.79
N GLY A 16 -14.95 -5.55 -20.77
CA GLY A 16 -15.64 -6.45 -19.87
C GLY A 16 -15.36 -7.92 -20.17
N GLY A 17 -15.39 -8.72 -19.11
CA GLY A 17 -15.31 -10.17 -19.17
C GLY A 17 -15.41 -10.78 -17.78
N LEU A 18 -16.64 -11.03 -17.32
CA LEU A 18 -16.90 -11.97 -16.23
C LEU A 18 -16.34 -13.33 -16.62
N SER A 19 -15.39 -13.86 -15.86
CA SER A 19 -15.09 -15.29 -15.81
C SER A 19 -14.47 -15.60 -14.47
N GLY A 20 -15.30 -16.15 -13.57
CA GLY A 20 -14.85 -16.70 -12.31
C GLY A 20 -13.75 -17.73 -12.55
N HIS A 21 -12.59 -17.48 -11.97
CA HIS A 21 -11.56 -18.47 -11.78
C HIS A 21 -11.37 -18.63 -10.28
N ASN A 22 -12.05 -19.64 -9.71
CA ASN A 22 -11.56 -20.33 -8.53
C ASN A 22 -10.32 -21.13 -8.96
N GLY A 23 -9.26 -20.43 -9.31
CA GLY A 23 -7.91 -20.96 -9.34
C GLY A 23 -7.25 -20.42 -8.09
N ALA A 24 -7.05 -21.27 -7.09
CA ALA A 24 -6.07 -20.97 -6.06
C ALA A 24 -4.73 -20.85 -6.80
N LEU A 25 -4.35 -19.62 -7.15
CA LEU A 25 -3.00 -19.29 -7.56
C LEU A 25 -2.16 -19.44 -6.29
N ALA A 26 -1.71 -20.66 -6.07
CA ALA A 26 -0.74 -20.96 -5.04
C ALA A 26 0.49 -20.13 -5.36
N GLN A 27 0.70 -19.08 -4.58
CA GLN A 27 1.94 -18.35 -4.49
C GLN A 27 3.07 -19.38 -4.41
N THR A 28 3.91 -19.49 -5.43
CA THR A 28 5.23 -20.09 -5.21
C THR A 28 6.02 -19.04 -4.43
N ALA A 29 5.85 -19.04 -3.11
CA ALA A 29 6.65 -18.23 -2.22
C ALA A 29 8.12 -18.44 -2.61
N GLY A 30 8.83 -17.34 -2.87
CA GLY A 30 10.26 -17.40 -3.14
C GLY A 30 10.94 -18.18 -2.02
N THR A 31 11.59 -19.28 -2.40
CA THR A 31 12.15 -20.18 -1.41
C THR A 31 13.41 -19.54 -0.80
N ALA A 32 13.71 -19.90 0.45
CA ALA A 32 14.98 -19.51 1.07
C ALA A 32 16.20 -19.96 0.22
N ALA A 33 16.05 -21.01 -0.60
CA ALA A 33 17.08 -21.47 -1.52
C ALA A 33 17.26 -20.49 -2.71
N GLU A 34 16.17 -20.03 -3.33
CA GLU A 34 16.22 -19.05 -4.42
C GLU A 34 16.83 -17.73 -3.96
N ALA A 35 16.43 -17.23 -2.78
CA ALA A 35 17.02 -16.03 -2.20
C ALA A 35 18.53 -16.18 -1.99
N ARG A 36 18.99 -17.31 -1.42
CA ARG A 36 20.42 -17.59 -1.22
C ARG A 36 21.19 -17.67 -2.54
N ALA A 37 20.63 -18.34 -3.54
CA ALA A 37 21.26 -18.46 -4.85
C ALA A 37 21.41 -17.10 -5.54
N ALA A 38 20.39 -16.24 -5.46
CA ALA A 38 20.43 -14.90 -6.02
C ALA A 38 21.46 -14.00 -5.32
N VAL A 39 21.58 -14.09 -3.99
CA VAL A 39 22.65 -13.39 -3.24
C VAL A 39 24.05 -13.87 -3.65
N ALA A 40 24.25 -15.17 -3.83
CA ALA A 40 25.54 -15.71 -4.28
C ALA A 40 25.92 -15.18 -5.69
N ARG A 41 24.98 -15.19 -6.65
CA ARG A 41 25.19 -14.59 -7.99
C ARG A 41 25.53 -13.10 -7.91
N ALA A 42 24.89 -12.37 -7.00
CA ALA A 42 25.19 -10.97 -6.80
C ALA A 42 26.64 -10.75 -6.35
N ALA A 43 27.11 -11.53 -5.38
CA ALA A 43 28.48 -11.45 -4.87
C ALA A 43 29.51 -11.74 -5.97
N GLU A 44 29.30 -12.80 -6.77
CA GLU A 44 30.17 -13.14 -7.91
C GLU A 44 30.22 -12.00 -8.94
N SER A 45 29.07 -11.39 -9.23
CA SER A 45 28.97 -10.27 -10.18
C SER A 45 29.71 -9.03 -9.69
N VAL A 46 29.68 -8.74 -8.39
CA VAL A 46 30.48 -7.66 -7.79
C VAL A 46 31.98 -7.92 -7.95
N THR A 47 32.46 -9.11 -7.56
CA THR A 47 33.89 -9.46 -7.67
C THR A 47 34.39 -9.41 -9.11
N ALA A 48 33.53 -9.75 -10.07
CA ALA A 48 33.87 -9.72 -11.49
C ALA A 48 33.66 -8.35 -12.16
N GLY A 49 33.38 -7.28 -11.41
CA GLY A 49 33.23 -5.92 -11.94
C GLY A 49 31.95 -5.67 -12.73
N ARG A 50 30.88 -6.45 -12.48
CA ARG A 50 29.56 -6.36 -13.14
C ARG A 50 28.46 -5.91 -12.16
N PRO A 51 28.52 -4.67 -11.63
CA PRO A 51 27.59 -4.23 -10.58
C PRO A 51 26.12 -4.16 -11.02
N ALA A 52 25.84 -3.91 -12.30
CA ALA A 52 24.46 -3.90 -12.81
C ALA A 52 23.79 -5.28 -12.71
N GLU A 53 24.54 -6.36 -12.99
CA GLU A 53 24.07 -7.74 -12.83
C GLU A 53 23.89 -8.11 -11.35
N ALA A 54 24.76 -7.59 -10.49
CA ALA A 54 24.63 -7.76 -9.05
C ALA A 54 23.33 -7.16 -8.52
N VAL A 55 23.00 -5.92 -8.93
CA VAL A 55 21.74 -5.26 -8.55
C VAL A 55 20.53 -6.06 -9.03
N LYS A 56 20.56 -6.59 -10.26
CA LYS A 56 19.47 -7.45 -10.75
C LYS A 56 19.28 -8.69 -9.87
N SER A 57 20.38 -9.36 -9.53
CA SER A 57 20.36 -10.54 -8.66
C SER A 57 19.87 -10.22 -7.25
N LEU A 58 20.23 -9.05 -6.70
CA LEU A 58 19.72 -8.61 -5.40
C LEU A 58 18.21 -8.31 -5.43
N ARG A 59 17.68 -7.76 -6.52
CA ARG A 59 16.22 -7.56 -6.68
C ARG A 59 15.47 -8.89 -6.69
N GLU A 60 16.02 -9.90 -7.37
CA GLU A 60 15.47 -11.27 -7.33
C GLU A 60 15.46 -11.82 -5.90
N ALA A 61 16.56 -11.64 -5.15
CA ALA A 61 16.63 -12.07 -3.75
C ALA A 61 15.62 -11.33 -2.86
N THR A 62 15.50 -10.01 -3.02
CA THR A 62 14.52 -9.19 -2.29
C THR A 62 13.10 -9.66 -2.56
N LEU A 63 12.73 -9.90 -3.82
CA LEU A 63 11.40 -10.40 -4.17
C LEU A 63 11.14 -11.78 -3.54
N ALA A 64 12.13 -12.66 -3.54
CA ALA A 64 11.99 -13.99 -2.94
C ALA A 64 11.72 -13.91 -1.43
N VAL A 65 12.47 -13.06 -0.72
CA VAL A 65 12.25 -12.84 0.72
C VAL A 65 10.92 -12.13 1.00
N TRP A 66 10.57 -11.14 0.18
CA TRP A 66 9.28 -10.45 0.24
C TRP A 66 8.12 -11.44 0.15
N SER A 67 8.17 -12.36 -0.80
CA SER A 67 7.11 -13.38 -1.01
C SER A 67 6.94 -14.34 0.16
N ALA A 68 7.97 -14.49 1.01
CA ALA A 68 7.93 -15.34 2.19
C ALA A 68 7.53 -14.58 3.46
N ALA A 69 7.49 -13.24 3.42
CA ALA A 69 7.07 -12.43 4.54
C ALA A 69 5.54 -12.50 4.69
N PRO A 70 5.00 -12.60 5.92
CA PRO A 70 3.58 -12.40 6.15
C PRO A 70 3.14 -11.01 5.67
N PHE A 71 1.93 -10.90 5.13
CA PHE A 71 1.35 -9.61 4.80
C PHE A 71 1.24 -8.75 6.05
N ASP A 72 1.84 -7.55 6.02
CA ASP A 72 1.78 -6.60 7.12
C ASP A 72 1.95 -5.15 6.64
N ILE A 73 1.64 -4.18 7.50
CA ILE A 73 1.92 -2.77 7.28
C ILE A 73 3.21 -2.40 8.03
N VAL A 74 4.28 -2.12 7.28
CA VAL A 74 5.58 -1.74 7.84
C VAL A 74 5.74 -0.24 8.03
N ARG A 75 4.85 0.55 7.41
CA ARG A 75 4.79 1.99 7.62
C ARG A 75 3.36 2.50 7.47
N LEU A 76 2.95 3.33 8.42
CA LEU A 76 1.69 4.05 8.42
C LEU A 76 1.95 5.43 9.02
N GLU A 77 1.92 6.46 8.19
CA GLU A 77 2.35 7.80 8.56
C GLU A 77 1.30 8.83 8.19
N ALA A 78 0.99 9.74 9.11
CA ALA A 78 0.25 10.95 8.79
C ALA A 78 1.18 11.92 8.06
N CYS A 79 0.65 12.60 7.04
CA CYS A 79 1.43 13.50 6.18
C CYS A 79 0.85 14.92 6.19
N SER A 80 1.72 15.93 5.99
CA SER A 80 1.28 17.33 5.86
C SER A 80 0.52 17.59 4.57
N ASP A 81 0.86 16.84 3.52
CA ASP A 81 0.29 16.93 2.17
C ASP A 81 0.10 15.52 1.59
N ILE A 82 -0.55 15.44 0.43
CA ILE A 82 -0.69 14.17 -0.30
C ILE A 82 0.71 13.64 -0.66
N PRO A 83 1.07 12.41 -0.27
CA PRO A 83 2.35 11.81 -0.64
C PRO A 83 2.56 11.80 -2.16
N ALA A 84 3.74 12.23 -2.60
CA ALA A 84 4.06 12.40 -4.02
C ALA A 84 4.58 11.11 -4.69
N GLY A 85 4.93 10.10 -3.90
CA GLY A 85 5.58 8.88 -4.38
C GLY A 85 5.95 7.92 -3.25
N PHE A 86 6.50 6.77 -3.62
CA PHE A 86 7.08 5.83 -2.68
C PHE A 86 8.17 6.52 -1.85
N ARG A 87 7.95 6.61 -0.54
CA ARG A 87 8.82 7.30 0.44
C ARG A 87 9.05 8.78 0.15
N ALA A 88 8.20 9.40 -0.66
CA ALA A 88 8.22 10.82 -0.95
C ALA A 88 7.01 11.49 -0.28
N PHE A 89 7.12 11.69 1.03
CA PHE A 89 6.12 12.35 1.87
C PHE A 89 6.80 13.19 2.94
N GLU A 90 6.10 14.22 3.41
CA GLU A 90 6.50 15.00 4.58
C GLU A 90 5.65 14.54 5.78
N PRO A 91 6.26 14.01 6.85
CA PRO A 91 5.53 13.63 8.04
C PRO A 91 4.75 14.80 8.62
N ARG A 92 3.52 14.55 9.03
CA ARG A 92 2.74 15.53 9.79
C ARG A 92 3.35 15.66 11.19
N GLY A 93 3.49 16.89 11.67
CA GLY A 93 3.74 17.15 13.09
C GLY A 93 2.53 16.80 13.97
N ASN A 94 2.67 16.95 15.28
CA ASN A 94 1.64 16.59 16.26
C ASN A 94 0.54 17.65 16.44
N ALA A 95 0.45 18.64 15.54
CA ALA A 95 -0.54 19.70 15.65
C ALA A 95 -1.94 19.17 15.25
N PRO A 96 -3.01 19.52 15.98
CA PRO A 96 -4.37 19.24 15.56
C PRO A 96 -4.65 19.77 14.16
N LEU A 97 -5.54 19.10 13.43
CA LEU A 97 -6.07 19.55 12.16
C LEU A 97 -6.88 20.82 12.36
N SER A 98 -6.64 21.82 11.53
CA SER A 98 -7.52 22.97 11.42
C SER A 98 -8.91 22.52 10.93
N VAL A 99 -9.95 23.31 11.20
CA VAL A 99 -11.31 22.99 10.75
C VAL A 99 -11.34 22.84 9.22
N GLY A 100 -11.71 21.64 8.76
CA GLY A 100 -11.77 21.29 7.34
C GLY A 100 -10.43 20.96 6.67
N GLU A 101 -9.33 20.92 7.43
CA GLU A 101 -8.04 20.44 6.93
C GLU A 101 -8.10 18.93 6.67
N PRO A 102 -7.82 18.45 5.45
CA PRO A 102 -7.85 17.02 5.15
C PRO A 102 -6.76 16.27 5.92
N PHE A 103 -7.05 15.04 6.28
CA PHE A 103 -6.07 14.13 6.90
C PHE A 103 -5.47 13.20 5.85
N HIS A 104 -4.17 13.33 5.60
CA HIS A 104 -3.44 12.53 4.62
C HIS A 104 -2.65 11.41 5.29
N LEU A 105 -2.67 10.23 4.69
CA LEU A 105 -1.92 9.07 5.14
C LEU A 105 -1.09 8.47 4.01
N TYR A 106 0.08 7.99 4.40
CA TYR A 106 0.97 7.17 3.61
C TYR A 106 1.09 5.78 4.23
N ILE A 107 0.97 4.73 3.41
CA ILE A 107 0.93 3.34 3.87
C ILE A 107 1.87 2.48 3.02
N GLU A 108 2.83 1.78 3.64
CA GLU A 108 3.69 0.77 3.00
C GLU A 108 3.36 -0.63 3.53
N PRO A 109 2.96 -1.57 2.66
CA PRO A 109 2.86 -2.97 3.03
C PRO A 109 4.24 -3.67 2.97
N ILE A 110 4.28 -4.88 3.49
CA ILE A 110 5.25 -5.93 3.18
C ILE A 110 4.50 -7.24 2.92
N GLY A 111 5.13 -8.18 2.22
CA GLY A 111 4.54 -9.51 2.02
C GLY A 111 3.33 -9.54 1.09
N LEU A 112 3.09 -8.45 0.34
CA LEU A 112 2.00 -8.37 -0.62
C LEU A 112 2.21 -9.39 -1.74
N ALA A 113 1.19 -10.19 -2.01
CA ALA A 113 1.19 -11.16 -3.09
C ALA A 113 1.29 -10.47 -4.45
N TYR A 114 1.87 -11.21 -5.39
CA TYR A 114 1.95 -10.82 -6.77
C TYR A 114 1.75 -12.06 -7.65
N GLU A 115 1.33 -11.82 -8.89
CA GLU A 115 1.36 -12.80 -9.95
C GLU A 115 2.18 -12.25 -11.12
N PHE A 116 2.63 -13.14 -12.02
CA PHE A 116 3.31 -12.76 -13.25
C PHE A 116 2.55 -13.33 -14.44
N VAL A 117 1.88 -12.44 -15.18
CA VAL A 117 1.01 -12.78 -16.30
C VAL A 117 1.42 -11.93 -17.50
N ASP A 118 1.60 -12.57 -18.65
CA ASP A 118 1.91 -11.90 -19.93
C ASP A 118 3.05 -10.87 -19.89
N GLY A 119 4.10 -11.14 -19.09
CA GLY A 119 5.25 -10.25 -18.98
C GLY A 119 5.09 -9.09 -17.98
N VAL A 120 4.03 -9.11 -17.18
CA VAL A 120 3.70 -8.07 -16.19
C VAL A 120 3.58 -8.70 -14.80
N TYR A 121 4.21 -8.07 -13.82
CA TYR A 121 3.97 -8.36 -12.40
C TYR A 121 2.78 -7.55 -11.94
N THR A 122 1.74 -8.19 -11.44
CA THR A 122 0.53 -7.51 -10.95
C THR A 122 0.40 -7.71 -9.43
N MET A 123 -0.08 -6.69 -8.73
CA MET A 123 -0.35 -6.67 -7.30
C MET A 123 -1.58 -5.79 -7.03
N GLY A 124 -2.18 -5.87 -5.84
CA GLY A 124 -3.28 -4.98 -5.50
C GLY A 124 -3.43 -4.76 -4.00
N LEU A 125 -3.73 -3.53 -3.61
CA LEU A 125 -4.11 -3.16 -2.25
C LEU A 125 -5.53 -2.62 -2.23
N GLU A 126 -6.31 -3.10 -1.28
CA GLU A 126 -7.62 -2.54 -0.95
C GLU A 126 -7.60 -1.97 0.47
N ALA A 127 -8.45 -0.98 0.75
CA ALA A 127 -8.58 -0.46 2.11
C ALA A 127 -10.01 -0.07 2.49
N ASP A 128 -10.34 -0.35 3.74
CA ASP A 128 -11.51 0.13 4.47
C ASP A 128 -11.06 1.10 5.57
N PHE A 129 -11.96 1.96 6.05
CA PHE A 129 -11.73 2.69 7.28
C PHE A 129 -12.98 2.79 8.16
N VAL A 130 -12.72 2.93 9.46
CA VAL A 130 -13.70 3.26 10.51
C VAL A 130 -13.13 4.40 11.34
N LEU A 131 -13.94 5.42 11.61
CA LEU A 131 -13.61 6.51 12.52
C LEU A 131 -14.27 6.24 13.88
N LEU A 132 -13.46 6.32 14.93
CA LEU A 132 -13.85 6.09 16.31
C LEU A 132 -13.67 7.37 17.13
N ASP A 133 -14.49 7.57 18.15
CA ASP A 133 -14.13 8.46 19.25
C ASP A 133 -13.14 7.79 20.22
N THR A 134 -12.66 8.54 21.21
CA THR A 134 -11.70 8.03 22.22
C THR A 134 -12.28 6.96 23.16
N SER A 135 -13.59 6.74 23.16
CA SER A 135 -14.24 5.64 23.88
C SER A 135 -14.32 4.35 23.06
N GLY A 136 -13.95 4.40 21.78
CA GLY A 136 -14.09 3.29 20.83
C GLY A 136 -15.47 3.25 20.16
N THR A 137 -16.29 4.29 20.30
CA THR A 137 -17.60 4.35 19.62
C THR A 137 -17.40 4.69 18.15
N ILE A 138 -18.03 3.90 17.27
CA ILE A 138 -18.01 4.13 15.82
C ILE A 138 -18.82 5.39 15.48
N LEU A 139 -18.14 6.36 14.88
CA LEU A 139 -18.73 7.61 14.39
C LEU A 139 -19.09 7.52 12.89
N GLY A 140 -18.40 6.65 12.17
CA GLY A 140 -18.62 6.42 10.74
C GLY A 140 -17.52 5.57 10.13
N GLY A 141 -17.61 5.35 8.83
CA GLY A 141 -16.62 4.55 8.10
C GLY A 141 -17.05 4.33 6.67
N GLN A 142 -16.14 3.77 5.88
CA GLN A 142 -16.42 3.36 4.51
C GLN A 142 -15.68 2.06 4.22
N ARG A 143 -16.43 1.08 3.72
CA ARG A 143 -15.89 -0.12 3.09
C ARG A 143 -15.53 0.14 1.64
N ASP A 144 -14.59 -0.62 1.12
CA ASP A 144 -14.10 -0.54 -0.25
C ASP A 144 -13.72 0.91 -0.59
N PHE A 145 -13.06 1.58 0.36
CA PHE A 145 -12.71 3.00 0.25
C PHE A 145 -11.63 3.23 -0.81
N ALA A 146 -10.65 2.32 -0.86
CA ALA A 146 -9.59 2.33 -1.85
C ALA A 146 -9.43 0.94 -2.49
N ASP A 147 -9.12 0.95 -3.79
CA ASP A 147 -8.70 -0.19 -4.60
C ASP A 147 -7.58 0.33 -5.50
N VAL A 148 -6.37 -0.20 -5.31
CA VAL A 148 -5.13 0.29 -5.91
C VAL A 148 -4.39 -0.87 -6.59
N PRO A 149 -4.55 -1.03 -7.92
CA PRO A 149 -3.78 -2.00 -8.68
C PRO A 149 -2.36 -1.49 -8.98
N PHE A 150 -1.39 -2.42 -9.03
CA PHE A 150 -0.01 -2.14 -9.44
C PHE A 150 0.41 -3.08 -10.57
N ASP A 151 0.95 -2.50 -11.64
CA ASP A 151 1.52 -3.23 -12.77
C ASP A 151 2.99 -2.85 -12.98
N PHE A 152 3.89 -3.82 -12.91
CA PHE A 152 5.32 -3.61 -13.11
C PHE A 152 5.86 -4.44 -14.28
N ARG A 153 6.79 -3.86 -15.05
CA ARG A 153 7.56 -4.57 -16.10
C ARG A 153 8.81 -5.26 -15.57
N ALA A 154 9.13 -5.06 -14.29
CA ALA A 154 10.18 -5.74 -13.56
C ALA A 154 9.74 -5.95 -12.10
N PRO A 155 10.30 -6.92 -11.37
CA PRO A 155 10.01 -7.07 -9.95
C PRO A 155 10.20 -5.77 -9.17
N SER A 156 9.22 -5.41 -8.36
CA SER A 156 9.27 -4.25 -7.48
C SER A 156 8.68 -4.59 -6.12
N THR A 157 9.29 -4.04 -5.08
CA THR A 157 8.78 -4.03 -3.71
C THR A 157 8.44 -2.61 -3.24
N ASP A 158 8.57 -1.64 -4.15
CA ASP A 158 8.32 -0.22 -3.86
C ASP A 158 6.82 0.07 -4.06
N VAL A 159 6.02 -0.55 -3.19
CA VAL A 159 4.55 -0.48 -3.21
C VAL A 159 4.08 0.39 -2.06
N TYR A 160 3.10 1.26 -2.32
CA TYR A 160 2.48 2.11 -1.31
C TYR A 160 1.05 2.48 -1.71
N MET A 161 0.23 2.86 -0.75
CA MET A 161 -1.05 3.53 -1.01
C MET A 161 -1.16 4.82 -0.21
N THR A 162 -2.00 5.73 -0.70
CA THR A 162 -2.32 6.98 -0.02
C THR A 162 -3.80 7.02 0.32
N MET A 163 -4.13 7.59 1.47
CA MET A 163 -5.51 7.86 1.86
C MET A 163 -5.67 9.33 2.22
N THR A 164 -6.79 9.92 1.83
CA THR A 164 -7.14 11.30 2.19
C THR A 164 -8.56 11.32 2.74
N LEU A 165 -8.71 11.72 3.99
CA LEU A 165 -9.98 11.84 4.68
C LEU A 165 -10.35 13.32 4.83
N GLY A 166 -11.52 13.70 4.31
CA GLY A 166 -12.10 15.03 4.58
C GLY A 166 -12.62 15.10 6.01
N THR A 167 -12.32 16.19 6.71
CA THR A 167 -12.64 16.39 8.14
C THR A 167 -13.68 17.48 8.38
N GLU A 168 -14.30 18.02 7.33
CA GLU A 168 -15.17 19.19 7.40
C GLU A 168 -16.43 18.97 8.24
N ARG A 169 -16.81 17.70 8.45
CA ARG A 169 -17.96 17.29 9.27
C ARG A 169 -17.57 16.76 10.64
N LEU A 170 -16.28 16.75 10.98
CA LEU A 170 -15.81 16.33 12.30
C LEU A 170 -15.87 17.52 13.25
N PRO A 171 -16.56 17.38 14.40
CA PRO A 171 -16.43 18.34 15.49
C PRO A 171 -14.98 18.45 15.97
N ALA A 172 -14.70 19.50 16.76
CA ALA A 172 -13.45 19.57 17.48
C ALA A 172 -13.35 18.43 18.51
N GLY A 173 -12.19 17.79 18.58
CA GLY A 173 -11.98 16.65 19.46
C GLY A 173 -10.89 15.70 18.98
N ASP A 174 -10.69 14.64 19.77
CA ASP A 174 -9.74 13.57 19.50
C ASP A 174 -10.48 12.35 18.94
N TYR A 175 -9.86 11.70 17.96
CA TYR A 175 -10.41 10.57 17.23
C TYR A 175 -9.34 9.51 16.96
N VAL A 176 -9.80 8.31 16.66
CA VAL A 176 -8.96 7.23 16.15
C VAL A 176 -9.48 6.80 14.79
N LEU A 177 -8.63 6.84 13.78
CA LEU A 177 -8.91 6.27 12.47
C LEU A 177 -8.37 4.83 12.43
N GLN A 178 -9.28 3.86 12.42
CA GLN A 178 -8.94 2.47 12.21
C GLN A 178 -8.99 2.17 10.71
N ILE A 179 -7.91 1.60 10.17
CA ILE A 179 -7.74 1.30 8.75
C ILE A 179 -7.50 -0.18 8.63
N THR A 180 -8.25 -0.84 7.75
CA THR A 180 -8.01 -2.23 7.37
C THR A 180 -7.48 -2.23 5.95
N VAL A 181 -6.25 -2.69 5.76
CA VAL A 181 -5.62 -2.82 4.44
C VAL A 181 -5.60 -4.30 4.08
N ARG A 182 -5.92 -4.61 2.83
CA ARG A 182 -6.06 -5.96 2.32
C ARG A 182 -5.20 -6.17 1.09
N ASP A 183 -4.56 -7.33 1.04
CA ASP A 183 -3.97 -7.88 -0.17
C ASP A 183 -5.10 -8.37 -1.08
N ALA A 184 -5.28 -7.73 -2.24
CA ALA A 184 -6.36 -8.04 -3.17
C ALA A 184 -6.22 -9.45 -3.80
N LEU A 185 -5.01 -9.99 -3.88
CA LEU A 185 -4.74 -11.30 -4.49
C LEU A 185 -4.80 -12.42 -3.46
N ALA A 186 -4.17 -12.24 -2.29
CA ALA A 186 -4.15 -13.27 -1.24
C ALA A 186 -5.39 -13.25 -0.35
N GLY A 187 -6.12 -12.12 -0.30
CA GLY A 187 -7.29 -11.92 0.56
C GLY A 187 -6.96 -11.76 2.05
N THR A 188 -5.68 -11.74 2.42
CA THR A 188 -5.22 -11.44 3.79
C THR A 188 -5.32 -9.96 4.09
N ASP A 189 -5.60 -9.61 5.33
CA ASP A 189 -5.71 -8.21 5.75
C ASP A 189 -5.00 -7.94 7.08
N VAL A 190 -4.70 -6.66 7.29
CA VAL A 190 -4.14 -6.12 8.52
C VAL A 190 -4.86 -4.83 8.89
N THR A 191 -5.19 -4.71 10.17
CA THR A 191 -5.76 -3.50 10.76
C THR A 191 -4.72 -2.72 11.55
N ARG A 192 -4.76 -1.38 11.43
CA ARG A 192 -3.96 -0.43 12.20
C ARG A 192 -4.80 0.78 12.61
N GLU A 193 -4.39 1.44 13.66
CA GLU A 193 -5.02 2.65 14.17
C GLU A 193 -4.08 3.85 14.03
N VAL A 194 -4.64 5.00 13.67
CA VAL A 194 -3.93 6.28 13.61
C VAL A 194 -4.72 7.32 14.41
N PRO A 195 -4.12 7.95 15.44
CA PRO A 195 -4.79 9.03 16.14
C PRO A 195 -4.85 10.29 15.26
N LEU A 196 -5.93 11.06 15.39
CA LEU A 196 -6.02 12.42 14.86
C LEU A 196 -6.82 13.31 15.80
N SER A 197 -6.53 14.60 15.77
CA SER A 197 -7.25 15.61 16.54
C SER A 197 -7.72 16.73 15.61
N VAL A 198 -8.90 17.28 15.85
CA VAL A 198 -9.46 18.45 15.16
C VAL A 198 -9.55 19.60 16.13
N ALA A 199 -8.98 20.75 15.77
CA ALA A 199 -9.00 21.95 16.59
C ALA A 199 -10.42 22.55 16.71
N ALA A 200 -10.64 23.30 17.79
CA ALA A 200 -11.79 24.19 17.87
C ALA A 200 -11.72 25.29 16.78
N PRO A 201 -12.86 25.79 16.30
CA PRO A 201 -12.91 26.93 15.37
C PRO A 201 -12.23 28.19 15.89
#